data_AF-A0A0E9MD84-F1
#
_entry.id   AF-A0A0E9MD84-F1
#
_cell.length_a   1.000
_cell.length_b   1.000
_cell.length_c   1.000
_cell.angle_alpha   90.00
_cell.angle_beta   90.00
_cell.angle_gamma   90.00
#
_symmetry.space_group_name_H-M   'P 1'
#
loop_
_entity.id
_entity.type
_entity.pdbx_description
1 polymer ?
#
loop_
_entity_poly.entity_id
_entity_poly.type
_entity_poly.pdbx_seq_one_letter_code
_entity_poly.pdbx_strand_id
1 'polypeptide(L)'
;MQLVTIYEISKILGSSLDLHKTLRGVLNLLSSHLHMQRSMVSLVEEDGELQVVAAVGLSAEEIKRGRFLIGEGVTGRILQSGMPAVIPNVSKEPLFLNRTGSRKVEAGEVAFIGVPIKVGRRCIGVLGMDREADRSGRFQGDVRFLSMVANLIGQSVRLHQNVAAEREQLMQEKFRLQKELQGKFSLDNVIGVSKRMQQVFADVHQAAPGKATILLRGESGTGKEAIARAIHFLSPRKDGPFIKLNCAALPESLLESELFGHEKGAFTGATSDRKGRFEQANGGTLFLDEIGDISPAFQAKLLRVLQEREFERVGGNRTIRVDVRMVTATNRNLEEMVSKGEFRADLYFRINVVSIFLPPLRERRDDIPPLLKHFLDKYNSENKRNFTVSPEAMQTMCRCNWPGNVRELENCVERMATMTRGNLIRQSDMLCEKGLCFSSTLKDYGKDHRSIPLVPQRQSAPEMPTIPEDLPESYQEAESTSEHPEVHQPVSERDRLIWAMEKCGWVQAKAARLLNLTPRQMGYALKKFNIEIKQL
;
A
#
# COMPACT_ATOMS: atom_id res chain seq x y z
N MET A 1 -31.25 3.95 -46.75
CA MET A 1 -30.39 2.84 -46.26
C MET A 1 -28.98 3.31 -45.93
N GLN A 2 -28.22 3.89 -46.88
CA GLN A 2 -26.83 4.36 -46.65
C GLN A 2 -26.67 5.40 -45.51
N LEU A 3 -27.60 6.33 -45.34
CA LEU A 3 -27.55 7.31 -44.24
C LEU A 3 -27.69 6.67 -42.85
N VAL A 4 -28.51 5.62 -42.71
CA VAL A 4 -28.68 4.88 -41.45
C VAL A 4 -27.39 4.14 -41.09
N THR A 5 -26.74 3.54 -42.10
CA THR A 5 -25.45 2.86 -41.92
C THR A 5 -24.34 3.83 -41.49
N ILE A 6 -24.27 5.02 -42.08
CA ILE A 6 -23.30 6.06 -41.67
C ILE A 6 -23.53 6.48 -40.21
N TYR A 7 -24.79 6.63 -39.80
CA TYR A 7 -25.14 6.95 -38.41
C TYR A 7 -24.71 5.85 -37.43
N GLU A 8 -24.93 4.58 -37.78
CA GLU A 8 -24.48 3.44 -36.97
C GLU A 8 -22.96 3.33 -36.90
N ILE A 9 -22.26 3.55 -38.02
CA ILE A 9 -20.78 3.63 -38.07
C ILE A 9 -20.28 4.73 -37.12
N SER A 10 -20.92 5.91 -37.15
CA SER A 10 -20.58 7.02 -36.25
C SER A 10 -20.74 6.64 -34.78
N LYS A 11 -21.79 5.89 -34.42
CA LYS A 11 -21.99 5.39 -33.05
C LYS A 11 -20.89 4.41 -32.62
N ILE A 12 -20.52 3.49 -33.50
CA ILE A 12 -19.48 2.49 -33.23
C ILE A 12 -18.14 3.20 -32.98
N LEU A 13 -17.75 4.13 -33.85
CA LEU A 13 -16.51 4.89 -33.75
C LEU A 13 -16.45 5.78 -32.49
N GLY A 14 -17.60 6.22 -31.97
CA GLY A 14 -17.68 7.01 -30.73
C GLY A 14 -17.82 6.20 -29.44
N SER A 15 -17.98 4.87 -29.51
CA SER A 15 -18.38 4.04 -28.36
C SER A 15 -17.23 3.57 -27.46
N SER A 16 -15.98 3.59 -27.95
CA SER A 16 -14.84 3.01 -27.25
C SER A 16 -13.54 3.70 -27.66
N LEU A 17 -12.55 3.70 -26.75
CA LEU A 17 -11.19 4.18 -27.01
C LEU A 17 -10.27 3.13 -27.65
N ASP A 18 -10.77 1.92 -27.93
CA ASP A 18 -10.02 0.84 -28.59
C ASP A 18 -10.19 0.91 -30.12
N LEU A 19 -9.14 1.38 -30.81
CA LEU A 19 -9.14 1.56 -32.26
C LEU A 19 -9.34 0.25 -33.03
N HIS A 20 -8.72 -0.85 -32.61
CA HIS A 20 -8.87 -2.14 -33.32
C HIS A 20 -10.31 -2.65 -33.21
N LYS A 21 -10.91 -2.53 -32.03
CA LYS A 21 -12.29 -2.98 -31.78
C LYS A 21 -13.30 -2.15 -32.55
N THR A 22 -13.16 -0.82 -32.56
CA THR A 22 -14.06 0.10 -33.26
C THR A 22 -13.96 -0.08 -34.78
N LEU A 23 -12.76 -0.14 -35.35
CA LEU A 23 -12.57 -0.38 -36.79
C LEU A 23 -13.14 -1.72 -37.25
N ARG A 24 -12.93 -2.80 -36.48
CA ARG A 24 -13.53 -4.11 -36.79
C ARG A 24 -15.06 -4.05 -36.74
N GLY A 25 -15.64 -3.33 -35.77
CA GLY A 25 -17.08 -3.09 -35.70
C GLY A 25 -17.63 -2.39 -36.94
N VAL A 26 -16.94 -1.35 -37.42
CA VAL A 26 -17.30 -0.66 -38.67
C VAL A 26 -17.23 -1.60 -39.87
N LEU A 27 -16.15 -2.37 -40.01
CA LEU A 27 -15.99 -3.31 -41.13
C LEU A 27 -17.06 -4.42 -41.14
N ASN A 28 -17.47 -4.92 -39.97
CA ASN A 28 -18.55 -5.90 -39.86
C ASN A 28 -19.89 -5.32 -40.36
N LEU A 29 -20.18 -4.07 -40.01
CA LEU A 29 -21.40 -3.38 -40.44
C LEU A 29 -21.40 -3.07 -41.95
N LEU A 30 -20.22 -2.76 -42.52
CA LEU A 30 -20.07 -2.62 -43.98
C LEU A 30 -20.30 -3.95 -44.70
N SER A 31 -19.79 -5.05 -44.15
CA SER A 31 -19.95 -6.39 -44.73
C SER A 31 -21.42 -6.81 -44.78
N SER A 32 -22.19 -6.55 -43.71
CA SER A 32 -23.61 -6.93 -43.63
C SER A 32 -24.52 -6.12 -44.57
N HIS A 33 -24.26 -4.82 -44.77
CA HIS A 33 -25.15 -3.94 -45.55
C HIS A 33 -24.83 -3.86 -47.05
N LEU A 34 -23.61 -4.20 -47.46
CA LEU A 34 -23.17 -4.05 -48.86
C LEU A 34 -22.82 -5.39 -49.54
N HIS A 35 -23.09 -6.52 -48.88
CA HIS A 35 -22.71 -7.87 -49.35
C HIS A 35 -21.20 -7.97 -49.68
N MET A 36 -20.38 -7.25 -48.92
CA MET A 36 -18.93 -7.19 -49.14
C MET A 36 -18.26 -8.32 -48.38
N GLN A 37 -17.65 -9.25 -49.11
CA GLN A 37 -17.09 -10.48 -48.53
C GLN A 37 -15.79 -10.23 -47.76
N ARG A 38 -15.00 -9.23 -48.19
CA ARG A 38 -13.69 -8.93 -47.60
C ARG A 38 -13.47 -7.44 -47.54
N SER A 39 -13.09 -6.96 -46.36
CA SER A 39 -12.77 -5.56 -46.15
C SER A 39 -11.62 -5.41 -45.17
N MET A 40 -10.82 -4.37 -45.37
CA MET A 40 -9.64 -4.10 -44.56
C MET A 40 -9.40 -2.61 -44.42
N VAL A 41 -8.99 -2.20 -43.23
CA VAL A 41 -8.44 -0.88 -42.94
C VAL A 41 -6.95 -1.04 -42.74
N SER A 42 -6.18 -0.35 -43.56
CA SER A 42 -4.72 -0.26 -43.41
C SER A 42 -4.34 1.15 -42.98
N LEU A 43 -3.51 1.30 -41.96
CA LEU A 43 -3.02 2.59 -41.46
C LEU A 43 -1.50 2.64 -41.56
N VAL A 44 -0.96 3.85 -41.71
CA VAL A 44 0.48 4.09 -41.74
C VAL A 44 1.02 4.03 -40.32
N GLU A 45 1.99 3.16 -40.09
CA GLU A 45 2.74 3.03 -38.84
C GLU A 45 3.92 4.01 -38.78
N GLU A 46 4.60 4.08 -37.63
CA GLU A 46 5.72 5.02 -37.41
C GLU A 46 6.93 4.78 -38.33
N ASP A 47 7.11 3.53 -38.80
CA ASP A 47 8.15 3.14 -39.77
C ASP A 47 7.85 3.59 -41.22
N GLY A 48 6.67 4.18 -41.44
CA GLY A 48 6.21 4.62 -42.76
C GLY A 48 5.60 3.50 -43.60
N GLU A 49 5.50 2.27 -43.07
CA GLU A 49 4.82 1.16 -43.73
C GLU A 49 3.30 1.23 -43.52
N LEU A 50 2.55 0.81 -44.52
CA LEU A 50 1.10 0.66 -44.44
C LEU A 50 0.77 -0.76 -43.96
N GLN A 51 0.21 -0.89 -42.76
CA GLN A 51 -0.14 -2.18 -42.15
C GLN A 51 -1.65 -2.33 -41.98
N VAL A 52 -2.16 -3.55 -42.15
CA VAL A 52 -3.58 -3.87 -41.91
C VAL A 52 -3.86 -3.88 -40.40
N VAL A 53 -4.63 -2.90 -39.92
CA VAL A 53 -4.99 -2.73 -38.51
C VAL A 53 -6.29 -3.45 -38.16
N ALA A 54 -7.23 -3.54 -39.11
CA ALA A 54 -8.48 -4.25 -38.94
C ALA A 54 -8.93 -4.87 -40.27
N ALA A 55 -9.54 -6.04 -40.19
CA ALA A 55 -10.09 -6.74 -41.35
C ALA A 55 -11.27 -7.64 -41.00
N VAL A 56 -12.12 -7.89 -41.99
CA VAL A 56 -13.24 -8.83 -41.99
C VAL A 56 -13.13 -9.72 -43.23
N GLY A 57 -13.35 -11.03 -43.08
CA GLY A 57 -13.15 -12.01 -44.16
C GLY A 57 -11.69 -12.42 -44.39
N LEU A 58 -10.81 -12.15 -43.42
CA LEU A 58 -9.37 -12.46 -43.41
C LEU A 58 -8.99 -13.13 -42.08
N SER A 59 -8.13 -14.15 -42.14
CA SER A 59 -7.54 -14.79 -40.96
C SER A 59 -6.41 -13.95 -40.35
N ALA A 60 -6.03 -14.26 -39.10
CA ALA A 60 -4.99 -13.52 -38.38
C ALA A 60 -3.61 -13.56 -39.08
N GLU A 61 -3.27 -14.65 -39.77
CA GLU A 61 -2.03 -14.75 -40.52
C GLU A 61 -2.05 -13.92 -41.80
N GLU A 62 -3.19 -13.86 -42.49
CA GLU A 62 -3.36 -13.06 -43.70
C GLU A 62 -3.33 -11.55 -43.39
N ILE A 63 -3.83 -11.15 -42.22
CA ILE A 63 -3.72 -9.78 -41.71
C ILE A 63 -2.24 -9.39 -41.51
N LYS A 64 -1.44 -10.26 -40.88
CA LYS A 64 0.00 -10.01 -40.63
C LYS A 64 0.82 -9.86 -41.91
N ARG A 65 0.44 -10.55 -42.99
CA ARG A 65 1.08 -10.46 -44.31
C ARG A 65 0.70 -9.18 -45.08
N GLY A 66 -0.35 -8.48 -44.67
CA GLY A 66 -0.84 -7.25 -45.28
C GLY A 66 0.02 -6.02 -44.94
N ARG A 67 1.26 -5.99 -45.43
CA ARG A 67 2.15 -4.81 -45.34
C ARG A 67 2.44 -4.28 -46.73
N PHE A 68 2.43 -2.96 -46.89
CA PHE A 68 2.65 -2.29 -48.16
C PHE A 68 3.53 -1.06 -48.00
N LEU A 69 4.43 -0.83 -48.95
CA LEU A 69 5.20 0.41 -49.06
C LEU A 69 4.39 1.49 -49.82
N ILE A 70 4.79 2.74 -49.68
CA ILE A 70 4.19 3.86 -50.41
C ILE A 70 4.43 3.66 -51.91
N GLY A 71 3.37 3.78 -52.73
CA GLY A 71 3.42 3.56 -54.19
C GLY A 71 3.39 2.09 -54.62
N GLU A 72 3.43 1.15 -53.68
CA GLU A 72 3.49 -0.29 -53.96
C GLU A 72 2.11 -0.89 -54.20
N GLY A 73 1.93 -1.49 -55.38
CA GLY A 73 0.65 -2.04 -55.82
C GLY A 73 -0.48 -1.00 -55.78
N VAL A 74 -1.72 -1.47 -55.76
CA VAL A 74 -2.89 -0.59 -55.81
C VAL A 74 -3.09 0.15 -54.50
N THR A 75 -2.97 -0.55 -53.37
CA THR A 75 -3.14 0.03 -52.02
C THR A 75 -2.07 1.09 -51.73
N GLY A 76 -0.80 0.84 -52.05
CA GLY A 76 0.27 1.82 -51.87
C GLY A 76 0.15 3.04 -52.78
N ARG A 77 -0.39 2.87 -54.01
CA ARG A 77 -0.68 4.01 -54.90
C ARG A 77 -1.86 4.87 -54.42
N ILE A 78 -2.89 4.27 -53.82
CA ILE A 78 -3.98 5.04 -53.19
C ILE A 78 -3.41 5.90 -52.06
N LEU A 79 -2.49 5.35 -51.25
CA LEU A 79 -1.82 6.10 -50.20
C LEU A 79 -0.98 7.26 -50.76
N GLN A 80 -0.23 7.03 -51.85
CA GLN A 80 0.63 8.04 -52.47
C GLN A 80 -0.16 9.14 -53.18
N SER A 81 -1.16 8.77 -53.98
CA SER A 81 -1.97 9.72 -54.76
C SER A 81 -3.05 10.42 -53.92
N GLY A 82 -3.49 9.78 -52.83
CA GLY A 82 -4.65 10.21 -52.07
C GLY A 82 -5.95 10.18 -52.89
N MET A 83 -6.03 9.38 -53.94
CA MET A 83 -7.21 9.24 -54.79
C MET A 83 -7.80 7.83 -54.68
N PRO A 84 -9.14 7.67 -54.73
CA PRO A 84 -9.78 6.36 -54.82
C PRO A 84 -9.33 5.58 -56.06
N ALA A 85 -9.25 4.26 -55.94
CA ALA A 85 -9.05 3.36 -57.08
C ALA A 85 -10.13 2.27 -57.12
N VAL A 86 -10.57 1.94 -58.32
CA VAL A 86 -11.53 0.87 -58.59
C VAL A 86 -10.91 -0.06 -59.61
N ILE A 87 -10.88 -1.36 -59.28
CA ILE A 87 -10.41 -2.41 -60.16
C ILE A 87 -11.61 -3.32 -60.43
N PRO A 88 -12.25 -3.22 -61.60
CA PRO A 88 -13.44 -3.99 -61.92
C PRO A 88 -13.22 -5.50 -61.92
N ASN A 89 -12.01 -5.95 -62.26
CA ASN A 89 -11.64 -7.36 -62.20
C ASN A 89 -10.19 -7.49 -61.74
N VAL A 90 -10.03 -8.00 -60.53
CA VAL A 90 -8.74 -8.11 -59.85
C VAL A 90 -7.82 -9.12 -60.54
N SER A 91 -8.36 -10.16 -61.18
CA SER A 91 -7.58 -11.16 -61.92
C SER A 91 -6.98 -10.62 -63.23
N LYS A 92 -7.46 -9.48 -63.72
CA LYS A 92 -6.98 -8.82 -64.94
C LYS A 92 -6.04 -7.63 -64.66
N GLU A 93 -5.76 -7.31 -63.40
CA GLU A 93 -4.96 -6.15 -63.01
C GLU A 93 -3.53 -6.55 -62.59
N PRO A 94 -2.49 -6.27 -63.40
CA PRO A 94 -1.11 -6.70 -63.12
C PRO A 94 -0.53 -6.09 -61.84
N LEU A 95 -1.06 -4.95 -61.40
CA LEU A 95 -0.58 -4.23 -60.22
C LEU A 95 -1.24 -4.69 -58.91
N PHE A 96 -2.15 -5.66 -58.98
CA PHE A 96 -2.82 -6.19 -57.79
C PHE A 96 -2.01 -7.32 -57.15
N LEU A 97 -1.27 -7.00 -56.08
CA LEU A 97 -0.27 -7.90 -55.49
C LEU A 97 -0.83 -9.08 -54.66
N ASN A 98 -2.13 -9.11 -54.34
CA ASN A 98 -2.78 -10.15 -53.50
C ASN A 98 -1.97 -10.55 -52.24
N ARG A 99 -1.31 -9.58 -51.57
CA ARG A 99 -0.35 -9.84 -50.48
C ARG A 99 -0.92 -10.57 -49.27
N THR A 100 -2.20 -10.42 -49.00
CA THR A 100 -2.88 -11.15 -47.93
C THR A 100 -2.98 -12.64 -48.25
N GLY A 101 -2.76 -13.08 -49.49
CA GLY A 101 -2.85 -14.49 -49.91
C GLY A 101 -4.27 -15.07 -49.88
N SER A 102 -5.26 -14.22 -49.58
CA SER A 102 -6.60 -14.69 -49.25
C SER A 102 -7.45 -15.07 -50.45
N ARG A 103 -7.05 -14.69 -51.67
CA ARG A 103 -7.80 -14.99 -52.91
C ARG A 103 -7.22 -16.25 -53.57
N LYS A 104 -8.07 -17.27 -53.77
CA LYS A 104 -7.77 -18.39 -54.67
C LYS A 104 -7.97 -17.91 -56.11
N VAL A 105 -7.02 -18.24 -56.99
CA VAL A 105 -6.91 -17.75 -58.39
C VAL A 105 -8.12 -18.12 -59.27
N GLU A 106 -9.00 -19.02 -58.83
CA GLU A 106 -10.20 -19.48 -59.55
C GLU A 106 -11.53 -18.84 -59.09
N ALA A 107 -11.53 -17.94 -58.11
CA ALA A 107 -12.76 -17.38 -57.54
C ALA A 107 -13.26 -16.13 -58.29
N GLY A 108 -13.87 -16.32 -59.46
CA GLY A 108 -14.83 -15.39 -60.09
C GLY A 108 -14.36 -13.95 -60.42
N GLU A 109 -15.27 -13.18 -61.04
CA GLU A 109 -15.07 -11.76 -61.32
C GLU A 109 -15.21 -10.95 -60.03
N VAL A 110 -14.13 -10.79 -59.26
CA VAL A 110 -14.11 -9.95 -58.05
C VAL A 110 -13.56 -8.57 -58.39
N ALA A 111 -14.27 -7.52 -57.99
CA ALA A 111 -13.84 -6.13 -58.07
C ALA A 111 -13.23 -5.68 -56.73
N PHE A 112 -12.17 -4.86 -56.79
CA PHE A 112 -11.58 -4.21 -55.62
C PHE A 112 -11.88 -2.71 -55.64
N ILE A 113 -12.31 -2.17 -54.51
CA ILE A 113 -12.50 -0.73 -54.31
C ILE A 113 -11.63 -0.31 -53.14
N GLY A 114 -10.75 0.66 -53.37
CA GLY A 114 -9.91 1.25 -52.36
C GLY A 114 -10.11 2.76 -52.27
N VAL A 115 -10.32 3.27 -51.07
CA VAL A 115 -10.46 4.70 -50.80
C VAL A 115 -9.44 5.17 -49.75
N PRO A 116 -8.90 6.39 -49.89
CA PRO A 116 -7.94 6.94 -48.95
C PRO A 116 -8.62 7.34 -47.63
N ILE A 117 -7.99 7.01 -46.51
CA ILE A 117 -8.34 7.52 -45.18
C ILE A 117 -7.51 8.78 -44.94
N LYS A 118 -8.17 9.92 -44.82
CA LYS A 118 -7.50 11.23 -44.73
C LYS A 118 -7.76 11.91 -43.39
N VAL A 119 -6.73 12.60 -42.92
CA VAL A 119 -6.81 13.55 -41.81
C VAL A 119 -6.28 14.89 -42.32
N GLY A 120 -7.18 15.85 -42.51
CA GLY A 120 -6.85 17.11 -43.19
C GLY A 120 -6.40 16.85 -44.62
N ARG A 121 -5.17 17.27 -44.96
CA ARG A 121 -4.56 17.06 -46.30
C ARG A 121 -3.69 15.79 -46.40
N ARG A 122 -3.47 15.08 -45.30
CA ARG A 122 -2.59 13.89 -45.25
C ARG A 122 -3.42 12.61 -45.40
N CYS A 123 -2.97 11.72 -46.28
CA CYS A 123 -3.48 10.35 -46.33
C CYS A 123 -2.76 9.52 -45.27
N ILE A 124 -3.51 8.97 -44.31
CA ILE A 124 -2.98 8.21 -43.16
C ILE A 124 -3.29 6.71 -43.27
N GLY A 125 -4.01 6.30 -44.31
CA GLY A 125 -4.37 4.91 -44.50
C GLY A 125 -5.24 4.68 -45.73
N VAL A 126 -5.67 3.44 -45.91
CA VAL A 126 -6.52 3.00 -47.02
C VAL A 126 -7.60 2.07 -46.48
N LEU A 127 -8.85 2.34 -46.83
CA LEU A 127 -9.96 1.41 -46.67
C LEU A 127 -10.12 0.66 -47.99
N GLY A 128 -9.84 -0.64 -47.98
CA GLY A 128 -9.92 -1.51 -49.15
C GLY A 128 -10.98 -2.58 -48.98
N MET A 129 -11.61 -2.98 -50.07
CA MET A 129 -12.65 -4.00 -50.03
C MET A 129 -12.89 -4.69 -51.36
N ASP A 130 -13.47 -5.89 -51.24
CA ASP A 130 -13.86 -6.74 -52.35
C ASP A 130 -15.38 -6.78 -52.50
N ARG A 131 -15.81 -6.70 -53.75
CA ARG A 131 -17.19 -6.83 -54.18
C ARG A 131 -17.27 -7.84 -55.32
N GLU A 132 -18.30 -8.69 -55.33
CA GLU A 132 -18.60 -9.53 -56.50
C GLU A 132 -18.99 -8.62 -57.68
N ALA A 133 -18.42 -8.88 -58.87
CA ALA A 133 -18.73 -8.07 -60.04
C ALA A 133 -20.17 -8.35 -60.48
N ASP A 134 -21.03 -7.35 -60.35
CA ASP A 134 -22.33 -7.32 -61.00
C ASP A 134 -22.17 -6.76 -62.43
N ARG A 135 -22.97 -7.27 -63.38
CA ARG A 135 -22.96 -6.88 -64.80
C ARG A 135 -23.31 -5.39 -65.03
N SER A 136 -23.75 -4.67 -63.99
CA SER A 136 -24.14 -3.26 -64.04
C SER A 136 -22.97 -2.26 -64.02
N GLY A 137 -21.76 -2.65 -63.55
CA GLY A 137 -20.54 -1.83 -63.63
C GLY A 137 -20.56 -0.47 -62.89
N ARG A 138 -21.55 -0.22 -62.01
CA ARG A 138 -21.71 1.07 -61.31
C ARG A 138 -20.98 1.08 -59.96
N PHE A 139 -19.73 1.55 -59.95
CA PHE A 139 -18.91 1.68 -58.74
C PHE A 139 -18.93 3.07 -58.08
N GLN A 140 -19.48 4.10 -58.76
CA GLN A 140 -19.44 5.48 -58.27
C GLN A 140 -20.18 5.68 -56.94
N GLY A 141 -21.29 4.96 -56.73
CA GLY A 141 -22.04 5.02 -55.48
C GLY A 141 -21.23 4.49 -54.30
N ASP A 142 -20.53 3.37 -54.50
CA ASP A 142 -19.69 2.74 -53.48
C ASP A 142 -18.50 3.64 -53.15
N VAL A 143 -17.78 4.15 -54.16
CA VAL A 143 -16.65 5.05 -53.92
C VAL A 143 -17.07 6.26 -53.08
N ARG A 144 -18.22 6.88 -53.38
CA ARG A 144 -18.73 8.00 -52.57
C ARG A 144 -19.07 7.58 -51.14
N PHE A 145 -19.77 6.46 -50.98
CA PHE A 145 -20.14 5.95 -49.67
C PHE A 145 -18.91 5.62 -48.80
N LEU A 146 -17.97 4.89 -49.37
CA LEU A 146 -16.73 4.51 -48.70
C LEU A 146 -15.85 5.70 -48.39
N SER A 147 -15.83 6.71 -49.25
CA SER A 147 -15.10 7.96 -48.96
C SER A 147 -15.68 8.67 -47.73
N MET A 148 -17.00 8.64 -47.52
CA MET A 148 -17.61 9.18 -46.30
C MET A 148 -17.19 8.37 -45.06
N VAL A 149 -17.21 7.03 -45.15
CA VAL A 149 -16.80 6.15 -44.06
C VAL A 149 -15.30 6.29 -43.74
N ALA A 150 -14.46 6.38 -44.76
CA ALA A 150 -13.02 6.59 -44.62
C ALA A 150 -12.69 7.93 -43.97
N ASN A 151 -13.49 8.97 -44.22
CA ASN A 151 -13.36 10.25 -43.51
C ASN A 151 -13.69 10.09 -42.01
N LEU A 152 -14.80 9.41 -41.66
CA LEU A 152 -15.15 9.16 -40.26
C LEU A 152 -14.08 8.32 -39.53
N ILE A 153 -13.56 7.29 -40.19
CA ILE A 153 -12.43 6.50 -39.69
C ILE A 153 -11.22 7.40 -39.45
N GLY A 154 -10.88 8.28 -40.40
CA GLY A 154 -9.78 9.23 -40.25
C GLY A 154 -9.93 10.15 -39.04
N GLN A 155 -11.14 10.70 -38.82
CA GLN A 155 -11.42 11.53 -37.65
C GLN A 155 -11.26 10.76 -36.33
N SER A 156 -11.76 9.53 -36.28
CA SER A 156 -11.63 8.66 -35.10
C SER A 156 -10.17 8.32 -34.81
N VAL A 157 -9.38 7.92 -35.82
CA VAL A 157 -7.95 7.65 -35.67
C VAL A 157 -7.21 8.86 -35.08
N ARG A 158 -7.47 10.08 -35.60
CA ARG A 158 -6.89 11.31 -35.06
C ARG A 158 -7.26 11.52 -33.58
N LEU A 159 -8.53 11.31 -33.23
CA LEU A 159 -8.98 11.46 -31.85
C LEU A 159 -8.26 10.48 -30.92
N HIS A 160 -8.14 9.21 -31.31
CA HIS A 160 -7.41 8.21 -30.52
C HIS A 160 -5.93 8.57 -30.34
N GLN A 161 -5.27 9.02 -31.41
CA GLN A 161 -3.86 9.46 -31.34
C GLN A 161 -3.69 10.65 -30.38
N ASN A 162 -4.58 11.64 -30.43
CA ASN A 162 -4.55 12.78 -29.52
C ASN A 162 -4.75 12.37 -28.06
N VAL A 163 -5.74 11.51 -27.78
CA VAL A 163 -6.02 11.02 -26.42
C VAL A 163 -4.85 10.18 -25.88
N ALA A 164 -4.22 9.37 -26.74
CA ALA A 164 -3.05 8.59 -26.35
C ALA A 164 -1.86 9.49 -25.99
N ALA A 165 -1.58 10.51 -26.83
CA ALA A 165 -0.51 11.48 -26.59
C ALA A 165 -0.75 12.32 -25.32
N GLU A 166 -1.97 12.80 -25.10
CA GLU A 166 -2.34 13.57 -23.90
C GLU A 166 -2.19 12.71 -22.63
N ARG A 167 -2.62 11.43 -22.69
CA ARG A 167 -2.45 10.50 -21.58
C ARG A 167 -0.97 10.25 -21.26
N GLU A 168 -0.12 10.14 -22.27
CA GLU A 168 1.32 9.99 -22.07
C GLU A 168 1.93 11.25 -21.43
N GLN A 169 1.57 12.43 -21.91
CA GLN A 169 2.00 13.71 -21.32
C GLN A 169 1.57 13.83 -19.85
N LEU A 170 0.32 13.51 -19.54
CA LEU A 170 -0.18 13.51 -18.16
C LEU A 170 0.55 12.50 -17.27
N MET A 171 0.92 11.33 -17.80
CA MET A 171 1.72 10.36 -17.05
C MET A 171 3.15 10.86 -16.80
N GLN A 172 3.78 11.50 -17.79
CA GLN A 172 5.11 12.10 -17.65
C GLN A 172 5.10 13.28 -16.66
N GLU A 173 4.09 14.14 -16.72
CA GLU A 173 3.92 15.27 -15.80
C GLU A 173 3.65 14.77 -14.37
N LYS A 174 2.78 13.77 -14.20
CA LYS A 174 2.56 13.11 -12.91
C LYS A 174 3.87 12.53 -12.36
N PHE A 175 4.65 11.85 -13.20
CA PHE A 175 5.96 11.31 -12.80
C PHE A 175 6.94 12.41 -12.40
N ARG A 176 6.98 13.51 -13.15
CA ARG A 176 7.81 14.69 -12.85
C ARG A 176 7.39 15.35 -11.53
N LEU A 177 6.11 15.63 -11.34
CA LEU A 177 5.58 16.23 -10.11
C LEU A 177 5.79 15.32 -8.89
N GLN A 178 5.63 14.00 -9.06
CA GLN A 178 5.97 13.02 -8.02
C GLN A 178 7.47 13.05 -7.69
N LYS A 179 8.34 13.18 -8.70
CA LYS A 179 9.79 13.31 -8.51
C LYS A 179 10.17 14.63 -7.82
N GLU A 180 9.53 15.74 -8.17
CA GLU A 180 9.73 17.05 -7.54
C GLU A 180 9.21 17.11 -6.10
N LEU A 181 8.18 16.34 -5.76
CA LEU A 181 7.69 16.16 -4.38
C LEU A 181 8.58 15.22 -3.56
N GLN A 182 9.04 14.11 -4.14
CA GLN A 182 9.91 13.13 -3.47
C GLN A 182 11.33 13.67 -3.20
N GLY A 183 11.79 14.67 -3.95
CA GLY A 183 13.12 15.25 -3.80
C GLY A 183 13.28 16.32 -2.70
N LYS A 184 12.21 16.74 -2.02
CA LYS A 184 12.29 17.86 -1.05
C LYS A 184 12.75 17.45 0.36
N PHE A 185 12.56 16.19 0.74
CA PHE A 185 12.91 15.69 2.07
C PHE A 185 13.45 14.26 1.96
N SER A 186 14.74 14.13 1.66
CA SER A 186 15.45 12.85 1.74
C SER A 186 16.21 12.78 3.06
N LEU A 187 16.05 11.65 3.77
CA LEU A 187 16.86 11.34 4.94
C LEU A 187 17.94 10.34 4.54
N ASP A 188 19.18 10.62 4.87
CA ASP A 188 20.29 9.69 4.63
C ASP A 188 20.01 8.35 5.32
N ASN A 189 20.16 7.25 4.57
CA ASN A 189 19.91 5.88 5.03
C ASN A 189 18.47 5.57 5.47
N VAL A 190 17.46 6.34 5.02
CA VAL A 190 16.05 6.00 5.22
C VAL A 190 15.31 6.00 3.88
N ILE A 191 14.57 4.93 3.60
CA ILE A 191 13.86 4.73 2.34
C ILE A 191 12.36 4.96 2.57
N GLY A 192 11.78 5.87 1.79
CA GLY A 192 10.35 6.16 1.79
C GLY A 192 9.95 7.09 0.66
N VAL A 193 9.12 6.61 -0.26
CA VAL A 193 8.55 7.35 -1.40
C VAL A 193 7.05 7.61 -1.24
N SER A 194 6.40 6.88 -0.34
CA SER A 194 4.98 6.99 -0.03
C SER A 194 4.66 8.34 0.60
N LYS A 195 3.47 8.87 0.31
CA LYS A 195 3.00 10.16 0.84
C LYS A 195 3.09 10.22 2.37
N ARG A 196 2.80 9.12 3.07
CA ARG A 196 2.85 9.06 4.54
C ARG A 196 4.28 9.12 5.07
N MET A 197 5.25 8.47 4.43
CA MET A 197 6.65 8.60 4.82
C MET A 197 7.22 9.99 4.50
N GLN A 198 6.78 10.61 3.40
CA GLN A 198 7.18 11.98 3.07
C GLN A 198 6.70 13.00 4.12
N GLN A 199 5.52 12.77 4.74
CA GLN A 199 5.08 13.56 5.89
C GLN A 199 5.98 13.35 7.11
N VAL A 200 6.32 12.09 7.42
CA VAL A 200 7.28 11.77 8.50
C VAL A 200 8.62 12.47 8.26
N PHE A 201 9.12 12.50 7.02
CA PHE A 201 10.36 13.19 6.69
C PHE A 201 10.25 14.70 6.90
N ALA A 202 9.15 15.32 6.49
CA ALA A 202 8.89 16.74 6.75
C ALA A 202 8.87 17.05 8.26
N ASP A 203 8.19 16.23 9.06
CA ASP A 203 8.15 16.38 10.52
C ASP A 203 9.54 16.24 11.14
N VAL A 204 10.35 15.29 10.66
CA VAL A 204 11.75 15.11 11.08
C VAL A 204 12.59 16.35 10.74
N HIS A 205 12.49 16.88 9.53
CA HIS A 205 13.22 18.09 9.14
C HIS A 205 12.81 19.32 9.96
N GLN A 206 11.55 19.43 10.34
CA GLN A 206 11.06 20.51 11.19
C GLN A 206 11.51 20.36 12.65
N ALA A 207 11.49 19.14 13.18
CA ALA A 207 11.79 18.86 14.59
C ALA A 207 13.29 18.75 14.88
N ALA A 208 14.12 18.31 13.92
CA ALA A 208 15.54 18.04 14.11
C ALA A 208 16.37 19.27 14.52
N PRO A 209 16.14 20.51 14.05
CA PRO A 209 16.88 21.68 14.51
C PRO A 209 16.64 22.04 16.00
N GLY A 210 15.48 21.65 16.55
CA GLY A 210 15.09 21.98 17.92
C GLY A 210 15.80 21.16 19.01
N LYS A 211 15.70 21.61 20.27
CA LYS A 211 16.18 20.87 21.46
C LYS A 211 15.11 20.02 22.14
N ALA A 212 13.88 20.05 21.63
CA ALA A 212 12.75 19.32 22.20
C ALA A 212 12.97 17.80 22.18
N THR A 213 12.40 17.13 23.18
CA THR A 213 12.30 15.66 23.21
C THR A 213 11.37 15.20 22.10
N ILE A 214 11.78 14.18 21.36
CA ILE A 214 10.98 13.60 20.29
C ILE A 214 10.58 12.18 20.69
N LEU A 215 9.29 11.87 20.58
CA LEU A 215 8.71 10.55 20.81
C LEU A 215 8.33 9.92 19.47
N LEU A 216 9.01 8.84 19.10
CA LEU A 216 8.74 8.04 17.91
C LEU A 216 7.73 6.94 18.24
N ARG A 217 6.57 6.99 17.58
CA ARG A 217 5.49 6.03 17.73
C ARG A 217 5.42 5.11 16.52
N GLY A 218 5.00 3.88 16.73
CA GLY A 218 4.68 2.95 15.64
C GLY A 218 5.07 1.53 15.99
N GLU A 219 4.57 0.60 15.19
CA GLU A 219 4.79 -0.84 15.39
C GLU A 219 6.28 -1.22 15.38
N SER A 220 6.59 -2.38 15.94
CA SER A 220 7.93 -2.95 15.85
C SER A 220 8.33 -3.19 14.39
N GLY A 221 9.60 -2.94 14.08
CA GLY A 221 10.14 -3.15 12.72
C GLY A 221 9.77 -2.07 11.69
N THR A 222 9.20 -0.93 12.08
CA THR A 222 8.87 0.18 11.16
C THR A 222 10.04 1.09 10.79
N GLY A 223 11.19 0.96 11.46
CA GLY A 223 12.39 1.78 11.20
C GLY A 223 12.61 2.96 12.15
N LYS A 224 12.05 2.93 13.37
CA LYS A 224 12.19 3.98 14.39
C LYS A 224 13.66 4.35 14.67
N GLU A 225 14.56 3.36 14.76
CA GLU A 225 15.99 3.61 14.98
C GLU A 225 16.65 4.40 13.83
N ALA A 226 16.24 4.15 12.58
CA ALA A 226 16.76 4.87 11.42
C ALA A 226 16.27 6.34 11.41
N ILE A 227 15.02 6.57 11.77
CA ILE A 227 14.48 7.94 11.97
C ILE A 227 15.18 8.66 13.12
N ALA A 228 15.44 7.98 14.24
CA ALA A 228 16.18 8.57 15.36
C ALA A 228 17.60 9.02 14.98
N ARG A 229 18.29 8.21 14.17
CA ARG A 229 19.60 8.61 13.59
C ARG A 229 19.47 9.83 12.69
N ALA A 230 18.47 9.85 11.80
CA ALA A 230 18.25 10.98 10.91
C ALA A 230 17.98 12.28 11.68
N ILE A 231 17.17 12.22 12.75
CA ILE A 231 16.93 13.36 13.66
C ILE A 231 18.25 13.89 14.25
N HIS A 232 19.16 13.02 14.66
CA HIS A 232 20.45 13.42 15.21
C HIS A 232 21.33 14.10 14.15
N PHE A 233 21.48 13.51 12.97
CA PHE A 233 22.32 14.05 11.89
C PHE A 233 21.80 15.38 11.31
N LEU A 234 20.48 15.60 11.36
CA LEU A 234 19.85 16.87 10.96
C LEU A 234 19.83 17.93 12.08
N SER A 235 20.34 17.60 13.27
CA SER A 235 20.36 18.52 14.40
C SER A 235 21.69 19.29 14.52
N PRO A 236 21.73 20.40 15.29
CA PRO A 236 22.98 21.07 15.62
C PRO A 236 23.98 20.19 16.41
N ARG A 237 23.55 19.02 16.87
CA ARG A 237 24.35 18.05 17.64
C ARG A 237 24.91 16.91 16.80
N LYS A 238 24.85 17.00 15.46
CA LYS A 238 25.31 15.96 14.52
C LYS A 238 26.76 15.51 14.72
N ASP A 239 27.62 16.39 15.24
CA ASP A 239 29.04 16.10 15.50
C ASP A 239 29.26 15.53 16.92
N GLY A 240 28.21 15.49 17.74
CA GLY A 240 28.21 14.92 19.09
C GLY A 240 27.88 13.42 19.11
N PRO A 241 27.97 12.76 20.28
CA PRO A 241 27.70 11.34 20.39
C PRO A 241 26.23 11.01 20.15
N PHE A 242 25.96 9.95 19.36
CA PHE A 242 24.64 9.32 19.27
C PHE A 242 24.65 7.99 20.03
N ILE A 243 24.12 8.00 21.25
CA ILE A 243 24.09 6.83 22.12
C ILE A 243 22.71 6.18 22.06
N LYS A 244 22.66 4.86 21.84
CA LYS A 244 21.41 4.09 21.82
C LYS A 244 21.33 3.10 22.97
N LEU A 245 20.14 2.93 23.52
CA LEU A 245 19.82 1.92 24.54
C LEU A 245 18.42 1.36 24.28
N ASN A 246 18.28 0.04 24.33
CA ASN A 246 16.97 -0.62 24.30
C ASN A 246 16.56 -0.98 25.72
N CYS A 247 15.46 -0.39 26.20
CA CYS A 247 14.97 -0.56 27.56
C CYS A 247 14.39 -1.95 27.83
N ALA A 248 13.84 -2.62 26.80
CA ALA A 248 13.22 -3.94 26.94
C ALA A 248 14.25 -5.10 27.00
N ALA A 249 15.50 -4.85 26.62
CA ALA A 249 16.53 -5.89 26.51
C ALA A 249 17.24 -6.23 27.83
N LEU A 250 17.07 -5.41 28.87
CA LEU A 250 17.84 -5.51 30.11
C LEU A 250 16.92 -5.62 31.35
N PRO A 251 17.27 -6.46 32.33
CA PRO A 251 16.70 -6.38 33.67
C PRO A 251 16.87 -4.98 34.28
N GLU A 252 15.94 -4.58 35.15
CA GLU A 252 15.89 -3.24 35.75
C GLU A 252 17.21 -2.78 36.38
N SER A 253 17.85 -3.64 37.19
CA SER A 253 19.13 -3.31 37.85
C SER A 253 20.27 -3.06 36.87
N LEU A 254 20.30 -3.82 35.76
CA LEU A 254 21.29 -3.62 34.69
C LEU A 254 20.96 -2.40 33.85
N LEU A 255 19.68 -2.11 33.63
CA LEU A 255 19.23 -0.92 32.91
C LEU A 255 19.66 0.36 33.65
N GLU A 256 19.48 0.40 34.98
CA GLU A 256 19.94 1.51 35.82
C GLU A 256 21.46 1.70 35.74
N SER A 257 22.20 0.61 35.89
CA SER A 257 23.66 0.61 35.83
C SER A 257 24.19 1.03 34.45
N GLU A 258 23.55 0.63 33.35
CA GLU A 258 23.91 1.06 32.00
C GLU A 258 23.57 2.53 31.76
N LEU A 259 22.38 3.00 32.17
CA LEU A 259 21.91 4.36 31.87
C LEU A 259 22.61 5.42 32.74
N PHE A 260 22.70 5.20 34.04
CA PHE A 260 23.26 6.14 35.03
C PHE A 260 24.72 5.83 35.38
N GLY A 261 25.20 4.62 35.15
CA GLY A 261 26.53 4.20 35.62
C GLY A 261 26.52 3.82 37.10
N HIS A 262 27.65 3.29 37.57
CA HIS A 262 27.79 2.84 38.96
C HIS A 262 29.18 3.20 39.50
N GLU A 263 29.27 3.32 40.82
CA GLU A 263 30.53 3.38 41.54
C GLU A 263 30.94 1.98 42.01
N LYS A 264 32.23 1.80 42.28
CA LYS A 264 32.79 0.57 42.82
C LYS A 264 32.07 0.19 44.11
N GLY A 265 31.59 -1.04 44.19
CA GLY A 265 30.87 -1.57 45.36
C GLY A 265 29.36 -1.29 45.39
N ALA A 266 28.78 -0.69 44.35
CA ALA A 266 27.33 -0.42 44.30
C ALA A 266 26.44 -1.68 44.31
N PHE A 267 26.94 -2.81 43.79
CA PHE A 267 26.26 -4.11 43.81
C PHE A 267 27.29 -5.25 43.67
N THR A 268 26.85 -6.50 43.85
CA THR A 268 27.68 -7.70 43.69
C THR A 268 28.18 -7.81 42.23
N GLY A 269 29.46 -7.53 42.01
CA GLY A 269 30.09 -7.49 40.68
C GLY A 269 30.55 -6.10 40.21
N ALA A 270 30.26 -5.03 40.96
CA ALA A 270 30.76 -3.67 40.69
C ALA A 270 32.24 -3.52 41.12
N THR A 271 33.16 -4.11 40.35
CA THR A 271 34.61 -4.11 40.65
C THR A 271 35.30 -2.78 40.36
N SER A 272 34.73 -1.97 39.47
CA SER A 272 35.25 -0.66 39.06
C SER A 272 34.12 0.33 38.78
N ASP A 273 34.41 1.63 38.83
CA ASP A 273 33.49 2.66 38.40
C ASP A 273 33.19 2.55 36.90
N ARG A 274 31.92 2.76 36.51
CA ARG A 274 31.50 2.76 35.10
C ARG A 274 30.63 3.96 34.79
N LYS A 275 30.98 4.67 33.71
CA LYS A 275 30.19 5.79 33.18
C LYS A 275 28.90 5.29 32.52
N GLY A 276 27.77 5.89 32.87
CA GLY A 276 26.47 5.60 32.27
C GLY A 276 26.29 6.19 30.87
N ARG A 277 25.22 5.77 30.18
CA ARG A 277 24.88 6.28 28.84
C ARG A 277 24.55 7.78 28.83
N PHE A 278 23.97 8.33 29.90
CA PHE A 278 23.77 9.79 29.99
C PHE A 278 25.09 10.56 29.96
N GLU A 279 26.08 10.09 30.71
CA GLU A 279 27.41 10.72 30.73
C GLU A 279 28.10 10.59 29.36
N GLN A 280 27.98 9.42 28.71
CA GLN A 280 28.52 9.17 27.38
C GLN A 280 27.84 10.00 26.28
N ALA A 281 26.55 10.33 26.46
CA ALA A 281 25.75 11.10 25.51
C ALA A 281 25.86 12.62 25.69
N ASN A 282 26.65 13.09 26.67
CA ASN A 282 26.77 14.51 26.97
C ASN A 282 27.21 15.32 25.73
N GLY A 283 26.50 16.41 25.44
CA GLY A 283 26.70 17.23 24.23
C GLY A 283 26.04 16.64 22.96
N GLY A 284 25.49 15.42 23.02
CA GLY A 284 24.92 14.70 21.89
C GLY A 284 23.44 14.36 22.06
N THR A 285 23.07 13.18 21.54
CA THR A 285 21.71 12.64 21.55
C THR A 285 21.69 11.25 22.19
N LEU A 286 20.73 11.02 23.08
CA LEU A 286 20.42 9.70 23.65
C LEU A 286 19.11 9.18 23.08
N PHE A 287 19.18 8.03 22.44
CA PHE A 287 18.04 7.29 21.90
C PHE A 287 17.64 6.15 22.85
N LEU A 288 16.40 6.20 23.35
CA LEU A 288 15.81 5.17 24.20
C LEU A 288 14.72 4.43 23.42
N ASP A 289 14.98 3.18 23.05
CA ASP A 289 14.01 2.33 22.38
C ASP A 289 13.18 1.53 23.39
N GLU A 290 11.91 1.32 23.04
CA GLU A 290 10.89 0.69 23.87
C GLU A 290 10.73 1.31 25.27
N ILE A 291 10.60 2.64 25.32
CA ILE A 291 10.41 3.39 26.58
C ILE A 291 9.13 3.00 27.35
N GLY A 292 8.18 2.32 26.70
CA GLY A 292 6.97 1.82 27.35
C GLY A 292 7.19 0.57 28.22
N ASP A 293 8.37 -0.06 28.15
CA ASP A 293 8.68 -1.29 28.89
C ASP A 293 9.41 -1.04 30.23
N ILE A 294 9.58 0.21 30.64
CA ILE A 294 10.32 0.56 31.87
C ILE A 294 9.47 0.44 33.14
N SER A 295 10.11 0.04 34.24
CA SER A 295 9.48 -0.06 35.56
C SER A 295 9.05 1.31 36.12
N PRO A 296 8.03 1.39 36.98
CA PRO A 296 7.63 2.64 37.63
C PRO A 296 8.74 3.31 38.44
N ALA A 297 9.64 2.54 39.06
CA ALA A 297 10.78 3.08 39.80
C ALA A 297 11.79 3.75 38.85
N PHE A 298 12.04 3.14 37.69
CA PHE A 298 12.89 3.72 36.66
C PHE A 298 12.28 4.99 36.04
N GLN A 299 10.95 5.03 35.85
CA GLN A 299 10.25 6.22 35.37
C GLN A 299 10.52 7.45 36.26
N ALA A 300 10.53 7.26 37.59
CA ALA A 300 10.82 8.34 38.53
C ALA A 300 12.25 8.87 38.40
N LYS A 301 13.24 7.97 38.26
CA LYS A 301 14.64 8.37 38.05
C LYS A 301 14.83 9.10 36.72
N LEU A 302 14.24 8.59 35.64
CA LEU A 302 14.32 9.21 34.33
C LEU A 302 13.68 10.61 34.32
N LEU A 303 12.54 10.77 35.01
CA LEU A 303 11.88 12.07 35.17
C LEU A 303 12.80 13.10 35.84
N ARG A 304 13.50 12.72 36.91
CA ARG A 304 14.44 13.59 37.62
C ARG A 304 15.54 14.10 36.67
N VAL A 305 16.14 13.21 35.88
CA VAL A 305 17.16 13.60 34.90
C VAL A 305 16.60 14.53 33.83
N LEU A 306 15.37 14.28 33.36
CA LEU A 306 14.74 15.13 32.35
C LEU A 306 14.41 16.53 32.87
N GLN A 307 14.03 16.65 34.14
CA GLN A 307 13.67 17.91 34.78
C GLN A 307 14.91 18.72 35.19
N GLU A 308 15.82 18.10 35.94
CA GLU A 308 16.96 18.76 36.58
C GLU A 308 18.19 18.83 35.66
N ARG A 309 18.28 17.95 34.65
CA ARG A 309 19.50 17.73 33.81
C ARG A 309 20.70 17.26 34.61
N GLU A 310 20.44 16.64 35.76
CA GLU A 310 21.44 16.09 36.65
C GLU A 310 21.02 14.70 37.12
N PHE A 311 22.00 13.86 37.45
CA PHE A 311 21.76 12.53 38.00
C PHE A 311 22.92 12.09 38.90
N GLU A 312 22.68 11.05 39.69
CA GLU A 312 23.69 10.41 40.54
C GLU A 312 23.95 8.99 40.03
N ARG A 313 25.20 8.51 40.14
CA ARG A 313 25.54 7.13 39.80
C ARG A 313 24.90 6.18 40.81
N VAL A 314 24.62 4.94 40.39
CA VAL A 314 24.13 3.91 41.30
C VAL A 314 25.18 3.67 42.40
N GLY A 315 24.78 3.83 43.66
CA GLY A 315 25.64 3.68 44.83
C GLY A 315 26.51 4.90 45.16
N GLY A 316 26.45 5.97 44.37
CA GLY A 316 27.21 7.19 44.57
C GLY A 316 26.32 8.39 44.92
N ASN A 317 26.90 9.39 45.58
CA ASN A 317 26.20 10.61 45.99
C ASN A 317 26.60 11.84 45.15
N ARG A 318 27.48 11.63 44.16
CA ARG A 318 27.99 12.71 43.31
C ARG A 318 26.97 13.03 42.22
N THR A 319 26.46 14.25 42.26
CA THR A 319 25.60 14.79 41.20
C THR A 319 26.41 15.13 39.95
N ILE A 320 25.93 14.66 38.79
CA ILE A 320 26.55 14.83 37.47
C ILE A 320 25.56 15.57 36.57
N ARG A 321 25.96 16.75 36.08
CA ARG A 321 25.19 17.53 35.10
C ARG A 321 25.48 17.06 33.69
N VAL A 322 24.44 16.90 32.88
CA VAL A 322 24.56 16.51 31.46
C VAL A 322 23.63 17.33 30.57
N ASP A 323 24.11 17.70 29.39
CA ASP A 323 23.30 18.32 28.35
C ASP A 323 23.07 17.31 27.22
N VAL A 324 21.97 16.59 27.27
CA VAL A 324 21.63 15.52 26.32
C VAL A 324 20.29 15.81 25.67
N ARG A 325 20.23 15.70 24.34
CA ARG A 325 18.94 15.67 23.65
C ARG A 325 18.38 14.26 23.71
N MET A 326 17.11 14.12 24.09
CA MET A 326 16.49 12.80 24.19
C MET A 326 15.57 12.52 22.98
N VAL A 327 15.69 11.32 22.43
CA VAL A 327 14.75 10.76 21.45
C VAL A 327 14.27 9.43 22.00
N THR A 328 12.96 9.25 22.14
CA THR A 328 12.37 8.03 22.68
C THR A 328 11.57 7.32 21.60
N ALA A 329 11.45 6.01 21.70
CA ALA A 329 10.61 5.21 20.81
C ALA A 329 9.79 4.19 21.61
N THR A 330 8.57 3.90 21.14
CA THR A 330 7.77 2.80 21.69
C THR A 330 6.74 2.31 20.66
N ASN A 331 6.42 1.03 20.77
CA ASN A 331 5.28 0.42 20.07
C ASN A 331 3.98 0.42 20.92
N ARG A 332 4.05 0.72 22.21
CA ARG A 332 2.92 0.68 23.15
C ARG A 332 2.11 1.98 23.12
N ASN A 333 0.85 1.87 23.51
CA ASN A 333 -0.03 3.01 23.74
C ASN A 333 0.24 3.56 25.14
N LEU A 334 0.96 4.69 25.24
CA LEU A 334 1.36 5.21 26.56
C LEU A 334 0.19 5.89 27.25
N GLU A 335 -0.75 6.43 26.48
CA GLU A 335 -1.95 7.11 26.94
C GLU A 335 -2.86 6.12 27.67
N GLU A 336 -3.02 4.91 27.12
CA GLU A 336 -3.72 3.82 27.78
C GLU A 336 -2.96 3.35 29.04
N MET A 337 -1.64 3.23 28.99
CA MET A 337 -0.83 2.85 30.16
C MET A 337 -0.91 3.90 31.29
N VAL A 338 -0.98 5.20 30.95
CA VAL A 338 -1.22 6.27 31.92
C VAL A 338 -2.59 6.14 32.54
N SER A 339 -3.63 5.86 31.75
CA SER A 339 -4.99 5.65 32.27
C SER A 339 -5.09 4.44 33.23
N LYS A 340 -4.25 3.41 33.01
CA LYS A 340 -4.15 2.22 33.86
C LYS A 340 -3.21 2.38 35.06
N GLY A 341 -2.48 3.49 35.16
CA GLY A 341 -1.48 3.73 36.22
C GLY A 341 -0.16 2.96 36.05
N GLU A 342 0.07 2.33 34.90
CA GLU A 342 1.31 1.60 34.57
C GLU A 342 2.44 2.54 34.12
N PHE A 343 2.07 3.72 33.60
CA PHE A 343 3.01 4.75 33.18
C PHE A 343 2.67 6.09 33.84
N ARG A 344 3.65 6.82 34.34
CA ARG A 344 3.40 8.09 35.02
C ARG A 344 3.05 9.20 34.04
N ALA A 345 1.99 9.94 34.37
CA ALA A 345 1.51 11.06 33.54
C ALA A 345 2.56 12.18 33.40
N ASP A 346 3.29 12.50 34.47
CA ASP A 346 4.32 13.55 34.47
C ASP A 346 5.48 13.25 33.51
N LEU A 347 5.96 12.00 33.49
CA LEU A 347 6.96 11.54 32.52
C LEU A 347 6.42 11.57 31.10
N TYR A 348 5.17 11.10 30.89
CA TYR A 348 4.53 11.11 29.57
C TYR A 348 4.51 12.52 28.97
N PHE A 349 4.05 13.54 29.70
CA PHE A 349 4.03 14.91 29.19
C PHE A 349 5.43 15.50 28.93
N ARG A 350 6.46 15.05 29.67
CA ARG A 350 7.85 15.50 29.46
C ARG A 350 8.52 14.87 28.24
N ILE A 351 8.14 13.65 27.88
CA ILE A 351 8.68 12.96 26.69
C ILE A 351 7.85 13.21 25.43
N ASN A 352 6.54 13.44 25.56
CA ASN A 352 5.63 13.66 24.44
C ASN A 352 5.53 15.15 24.07
N VAL A 353 6.67 15.79 23.79
CA VAL A 353 6.70 17.21 23.35
C VAL A 353 6.50 17.31 21.84
N VAL A 354 7.22 16.48 21.08
CA VAL A 354 7.02 16.29 19.64
C VAL A 354 6.82 14.81 19.39
N SER A 355 5.68 14.44 18.80
CA SER A 355 5.35 13.05 18.49
C SER A 355 5.41 12.82 16.99
N ILE A 356 6.13 11.79 16.55
CA ILE A 356 6.23 11.40 15.15
C ILE A 356 5.75 9.95 15.02
N PHE A 357 4.69 9.73 14.25
CA PHE A 357 4.11 8.42 14.04
C PHE A 357 4.63 7.78 12.76
N LEU A 358 5.30 6.63 12.88
CA LEU A 358 5.78 5.85 11.74
C LEU A 358 4.68 4.87 11.30
N PRO A 359 4.20 5.00 10.05
CA PRO A 359 3.16 4.12 9.53
C PRO A 359 3.69 2.68 9.34
N PRO A 360 2.84 1.67 9.60
CA PRO A 360 3.18 0.28 9.32
C PRO A 360 3.33 0.05 7.81
N LEU A 361 4.14 -0.94 7.40
CA LEU A 361 4.52 -1.16 6.01
C LEU A 361 3.30 -1.42 5.10
N ARG A 362 2.27 -2.10 5.61
CA ARG A 362 0.99 -2.34 4.92
C ARG A 362 0.25 -1.07 4.48
N GLU A 363 0.52 0.03 5.16
CA GLU A 363 -0.09 1.35 4.97
C GLU A 363 0.75 2.26 4.06
N ARG A 364 1.92 1.78 3.61
CA ARG A 364 2.87 2.46 2.74
C ARG A 364 3.47 1.49 1.71
N ARG A 365 2.60 0.81 0.96
CA ARG A 365 3.00 -0.25 0.01
C ARG A 365 3.91 0.23 -1.12
N ASP A 366 3.82 1.51 -1.49
CA ASP A 366 4.69 2.13 -2.49
C ASP A 366 6.18 2.10 -2.08
N ASP A 367 6.47 1.94 -0.78
CA ASP A 367 7.84 1.84 -0.25
C ASP A 367 8.42 0.43 -0.39
N ILE A 368 7.61 -0.59 -0.69
CA ILE A 368 8.08 -1.99 -0.76
C ILE A 368 9.09 -2.19 -1.89
N PRO A 369 8.83 -1.79 -3.16
CA PRO A 369 9.81 -1.96 -4.24
C PRO A 369 11.19 -1.31 -3.99
N PRO A 370 11.30 -0.03 -3.54
CA PRO A 370 12.60 0.56 -3.25
C PRO A 370 13.29 -0.05 -2.03
N LEU A 371 12.54 -0.45 -0.98
CA LEU A 371 13.09 -1.18 0.16
C LEU A 371 13.68 -2.52 -0.27
N LEU A 372 12.95 -3.28 -1.09
CA LEU A 372 13.39 -4.57 -1.63
C LEU A 372 14.68 -4.43 -2.42
N LYS A 373 14.74 -3.43 -3.31
CA LYS A 373 15.94 -3.15 -4.09
C LYS A 373 17.12 -2.87 -3.17
N HIS A 374 16.95 -2.01 -2.17
CA HIS A 374 18.02 -1.69 -1.23
C HIS A 374 18.54 -2.91 -0.46
N PHE A 375 17.66 -3.74 0.09
CA PHE A 375 18.08 -4.93 0.83
C PHE A 375 18.77 -5.95 -0.08
N LEU A 376 18.30 -6.09 -1.32
CA LEU A 376 18.93 -6.98 -2.29
C LEU A 376 20.30 -6.47 -2.73
N ASP A 377 20.43 -5.17 -3.00
CA ASP A 377 21.70 -4.54 -3.37
C ASP A 377 22.72 -4.66 -2.22
N LYS A 378 22.28 -4.45 -0.98
CA LYS A 378 23.10 -4.69 0.23
C LYS A 378 23.57 -6.14 0.29
N TYR A 379 22.65 -7.10 0.19
CA TYR A 379 22.99 -8.53 0.21
C TYR A 379 23.97 -8.92 -0.91
N ASN A 380 23.71 -8.42 -2.12
CA ASN A 380 24.56 -8.63 -3.30
C ASN A 380 25.98 -8.11 -3.08
N SER A 381 26.12 -6.92 -2.50
CA SER A 381 27.42 -6.30 -2.20
C SER A 381 28.22 -7.08 -1.15
N GLU A 382 27.56 -7.53 -0.08
CA GLU A 382 28.19 -8.28 1.01
C GLU A 382 28.60 -9.69 0.57
N ASN A 383 27.80 -10.34 -0.27
CA ASN A 383 28.00 -11.73 -0.69
C ASN A 383 28.63 -11.87 -2.08
N LYS A 384 28.98 -10.77 -2.74
CA LYS A 384 29.51 -10.72 -4.12
C LYS A 384 28.65 -11.53 -5.11
N ARG A 385 27.33 -11.35 -5.01
CA ARG A 385 26.33 -11.97 -5.89
C ARG A 385 25.55 -10.91 -6.66
N ASN A 386 24.82 -11.34 -7.69
CA ASN A 386 24.01 -10.47 -8.55
C ASN A 386 22.58 -11.01 -8.65
N PHE A 387 21.88 -11.09 -7.52
CA PHE A 387 20.49 -11.50 -7.50
C PHE A 387 19.56 -10.40 -8.06
N THR A 388 18.51 -10.84 -8.74
CA THR A 388 17.39 -10.01 -9.22
C THR A 388 16.06 -10.62 -8.77
N VAL A 389 15.00 -9.81 -8.70
CA VAL A 389 13.65 -10.28 -8.35
C VAL A 389 12.79 -10.31 -9.59
N SER A 390 12.09 -11.41 -9.82
CA SER A 390 11.11 -11.53 -10.90
C SER A 390 9.91 -10.59 -10.70
N PRO A 391 9.26 -10.08 -11.77
CA PRO A 391 8.07 -9.24 -11.66
C PRO A 391 6.94 -9.90 -10.86
N GLU A 392 6.76 -11.21 -10.98
CA GLU A 392 5.74 -11.99 -10.27
C GLU A 392 6.02 -12.01 -8.77
N ALA A 393 7.28 -12.25 -8.37
CA ALA A 393 7.69 -12.17 -6.97
C ALA A 393 7.47 -10.76 -6.42
N MET A 394 7.86 -9.72 -7.16
CA MET A 394 7.66 -8.33 -6.73
C MET A 394 6.18 -8.02 -6.45
N GLN A 395 5.27 -8.47 -7.33
CA GLN A 395 3.83 -8.29 -7.11
C GLN A 395 3.33 -9.00 -5.86
N THR A 396 3.77 -10.23 -5.61
CA THR A 396 3.39 -10.98 -4.41
C THR A 396 3.86 -10.28 -3.14
N MET A 397 5.10 -9.78 -3.09
CA MET A 397 5.60 -9.02 -1.94
C MET A 397 4.81 -7.73 -1.69
N CYS A 398 4.37 -7.04 -2.75
CA CYS A 398 3.55 -5.83 -2.63
C CYS A 398 2.13 -6.10 -2.11
N ARG A 399 1.61 -7.33 -2.27
CA ARG A 399 0.29 -7.73 -1.78
C ARG A 399 0.31 -8.22 -0.32
N CYS A 400 1.48 -8.60 0.20
CA CYS A 400 1.64 -9.06 1.57
C CYS A 400 1.36 -7.95 2.61
N ASN A 401 0.89 -8.35 3.80
CA ASN A 401 0.55 -7.43 4.88
C ASN A 401 1.72 -7.06 5.80
N TRP A 402 2.83 -7.81 5.76
CA TRP A 402 4.05 -7.53 6.53
C TRP A 402 3.80 -7.15 8.01
N PRO A 403 3.21 -8.03 8.86
CA PRO A 403 3.00 -7.75 10.28
C PRO A 403 4.27 -7.37 11.05
N GLY A 404 5.44 -7.89 10.67
CA GLY A 404 6.74 -7.50 11.23
C GLY A 404 7.39 -6.32 10.50
N ASN A 405 6.62 -5.62 9.65
CA ASN A 405 7.00 -4.40 8.94
C ASN A 405 8.29 -4.57 8.12
N VAL A 406 9.16 -3.56 8.11
CA VAL A 406 10.38 -3.52 7.30
C VAL A 406 11.37 -4.62 7.74
N ARG A 407 11.41 -4.95 9.04
CA ARG A 407 12.26 -6.03 9.56
C ARG A 407 11.90 -7.40 8.99
N GLU A 408 10.61 -7.67 8.85
CA GLU A 408 10.14 -8.91 8.23
C GLU A 408 10.44 -8.95 6.73
N LEU A 409 10.29 -7.81 6.05
CA LEU A 409 10.66 -7.68 4.64
C LEU A 409 12.16 -7.97 4.41
N GLU A 410 13.04 -7.36 5.21
CA GLU A 410 14.50 -7.59 5.15
C GLU A 410 14.83 -9.07 5.37
N ASN A 411 14.32 -9.68 6.45
CA ASN A 411 14.51 -11.10 6.74
C ASN A 411 13.98 -12.02 5.62
N CYS A 412 12.88 -11.63 4.97
CA CYS A 412 12.33 -12.38 3.85
C CYS A 412 13.28 -12.35 2.65
N VAL A 413 13.78 -11.17 2.28
CA VAL A 413 14.74 -10.98 1.18
C VAL A 413 16.02 -11.76 1.43
N GLU A 414 16.62 -11.63 2.62
CA GLU A 414 17.85 -12.36 2.97
C GLU A 414 17.65 -13.88 2.87
N ARG A 415 16.51 -14.38 3.36
CA ARG A 415 16.18 -15.81 3.28
C ARG A 415 16.02 -16.28 1.84
N MET A 416 15.30 -15.52 1.01
CA MET A 416 15.12 -15.86 -0.41
C MET A 416 16.45 -15.85 -1.15
N ALA A 417 17.25 -14.80 -0.99
CA ALA A 417 18.57 -14.70 -1.62
C ALA A 417 19.52 -15.82 -1.17
N THR A 418 19.39 -16.30 0.07
CA THR A 418 20.19 -17.42 0.58
C THR A 418 19.74 -18.78 0.01
N MET A 419 18.43 -18.98 -0.15
CA MET A 419 17.85 -20.27 -0.55
C MET A 419 17.68 -20.45 -2.06
N THR A 420 17.60 -19.35 -2.83
CA THR A 420 17.42 -19.40 -4.29
C THR A 420 18.66 -19.98 -4.95
N ARG A 421 18.43 -20.96 -5.84
CA ARG A 421 19.46 -21.49 -6.74
C ARG A 421 19.50 -20.65 -8.02
N GLY A 422 20.66 -20.07 -8.34
CA GLY A 422 20.84 -19.16 -9.47
C GLY A 422 20.82 -17.69 -9.05
N ASN A 423 20.48 -16.78 -9.97
CA ASN A 423 20.55 -15.31 -9.77
C ASN A 423 19.17 -14.61 -9.86
N LEU A 424 18.08 -15.37 -9.95
CA LEU A 424 16.73 -14.82 -10.10
C LEU A 424 15.81 -15.39 -9.02
N ILE A 425 15.32 -14.52 -8.14
CA ILE A 425 14.34 -14.84 -7.10
C ILE A 425 12.96 -14.88 -7.75
N ARG A 426 12.35 -16.07 -7.73
CA ARG A 426 11.03 -16.33 -8.32
C ARG A 426 9.95 -16.36 -7.25
N GLN A 427 8.69 -16.22 -7.67
CA GLN A 427 7.53 -16.38 -6.78
C GLN A 427 7.55 -17.75 -6.07
N SER A 428 8.01 -18.81 -6.75
CA SER A 428 8.18 -20.16 -6.17
C SER A 428 9.19 -20.25 -5.02
N ASP A 429 10.07 -19.27 -4.87
CA ASP A 429 11.05 -19.24 -3.78
C ASP A 429 10.42 -18.69 -2.49
N MET A 430 9.22 -18.10 -2.58
CA MET A 430 8.50 -17.53 -1.45
C MET A 430 7.84 -18.60 -0.58
N LEU A 431 7.90 -18.40 0.72
CA LEU A 431 7.28 -19.30 1.69
C LEU A 431 5.76 -19.16 1.74
N CYS A 432 5.19 -18.02 1.32
CA CYS A 432 3.74 -17.84 1.27
C CYS A 432 3.06 -18.77 0.26
N GLU A 433 3.70 -19.00 -0.89
CA GLU A 433 3.24 -19.97 -1.90
C GLU A 433 3.41 -21.42 -1.44
N LYS A 434 4.35 -21.68 -0.52
CA LYS A 434 4.59 -23.00 0.07
C LYS A 434 3.74 -23.25 1.32
N GLY A 435 2.87 -22.32 1.72
CA GLY A 435 2.08 -22.43 2.96
C GLY A 435 2.91 -22.37 4.25
N LEU A 436 4.18 -21.98 4.18
CA LEU A 436 5.14 -21.93 5.30
C LEU A 436 5.38 -20.49 5.79
N CYS A 437 4.51 -19.57 5.40
CA CYS A 437 4.60 -18.17 5.80
C CYS A 437 3.94 -17.97 7.16
N PHE A 438 4.77 -17.83 8.20
CA PHE A 438 4.29 -17.56 9.56
C PHE A 438 3.57 -16.21 9.71
N SER A 439 3.72 -15.31 8.74
CA SER A 439 3.09 -13.99 8.71
C SER A 439 1.56 -14.05 8.74
N SER A 440 0.94 -15.07 8.13
CA SER A 440 -0.52 -15.26 8.19
C SER A 440 -0.98 -15.76 9.55
N THR A 441 -0.20 -16.62 10.21
CA THR A 441 -0.51 -17.17 11.54
C THR A 441 -0.30 -16.13 12.65
N LEU A 442 0.63 -15.19 12.46
CA LEU A 442 0.90 -14.11 13.42
C LEU A 442 -0.01 -12.89 13.25
N LYS A 443 -0.87 -12.83 12.23
CA LYS A 443 -1.83 -11.72 12.03
C LYS A 443 -2.75 -11.51 13.23
N ASP A 444 -3.12 -12.58 13.94
CA ASP A 444 -4.01 -12.50 15.10
C ASP A 444 -3.30 -12.05 16.38
N TYR A 445 -1.96 -12.10 16.42
CA TYR A 445 -1.17 -11.67 17.57
C TYR A 445 -1.15 -10.14 17.76
N GLY A 446 -1.44 -9.37 16.70
CA GLY A 446 -1.36 -7.90 16.69
C GLY A 446 -2.68 -7.16 16.96
N LYS A 447 -3.80 -7.85 17.21
CA LYS A 447 -5.10 -7.20 17.43
C LYS A 447 -5.15 -6.36 18.71
N ASP A 448 -4.31 -6.67 19.70
CA ASP A 448 -4.29 -5.98 21.01
C ASP A 448 -3.33 -4.78 21.09
N HIS A 449 -2.61 -4.42 20.01
CA HIS A 449 -1.60 -3.35 20.01
C HIS A 449 -1.87 -2.27 18.95
N ARG A 450 -3.12 -1.84 18.80
CA ARG A 450 -3.46 -0.72 17.91
C ARG A 450 -3.03 0.61 18.55
N SER A 451 -1.99 1.23 18.00
CA SER A 451 -1.78 2.68 18.16
C SER A 451 -2.71 3.39 17.17
N ILE A 452 -3.70 4.11 17.70
CA ILE A 452 -4.63 4.91 16.91
C ILE A 452 -3.94 6.25 16.60
N PRO A 453 -3.72 6.61 15.32
CA PRO A 453 -3.20 7.93 15.00
C PRO A 453 -4.30 8.97 15.26
N LEU A 454 -4.03 9.90 16.18
CA LEU A 454 -4.84 11.10 16.35
C LEU A 454 -4.39 12.16 15.33
N VAL A 455 -5.14 12.26 14.24
CA VAL A 455 -5.28 13.54 13.54
C VAL A 455 -6.08 14.44 14.49
N PRO A 456 -5.62 15.65 14.85
CA PRO A 456 -6.44 16.56 15.62
C PRO A 456 -7.61 16.99 14.73
N GLN A 457 -8.75 16.32 14.89
CA GLN A 457 -10.01 16.85 14.39
C GLN A 457 -10.28 18.12 15.20
N ARG A 458 -10.29 19.28 14.52
CA ARG A 458 -10.96 20.48 15.05
C ARG A 458 -12.43 20.12 15.22
N GLN A 459 -12.80 19.68 16.42
CA GLN A 459 -14.20 19.65 16.81
C GLN A 459 -14.63 21.11 17.00
N SER A 460 -15.63 21.53 16.22
CA SER A 460 -16.45 22.69 16.55
C SER A 460 -16.90 22.57 18.00
N ALA A 461 -16.76 23.65 18.77
CA ALA A 461 -17.11 23.71 20.17
C ALA A 461 -18.51 23.10 20.42
N PRO A 462 -18.68 22.23 21.43
CA PRO A 462 -20.02 21.81 21.81
C PRO A 462 -20.76 23.02 22.40
N GLU A 463 -21.93 23.33 21.83
CA GLU A 463 -22.90 24.23 22.45
C GLU A 463 -23.26 23.70 23.84
N MET A 464 -23.22 24.58 24.83
CA MET A 464 -23.66 24.27 26.18
C MET A 464 -25.17 23.95 26.17
N PRO A 465 -25.63 22.85 26.80
CA PRO A 465 -27.03 22.67 27.06
C PRO A 465 -27.46 23.67 28.14
N THR A 466 -28.41 24.53 27.80
CA THR A 466 -29.20 25.32 28.76
C THR A 466 -29.94 24.39 29.72
N ILE A 467 -29.77 24.66 31.02
CA ILE A 467 -30.53 24.05 32.11
C ILE A 467 -31.94 24.65 32.11
N PRO A 468 -33.01 23.85 32.15
CA PRO A 468 -34.26 24.28 32.74
C PRO A 468 -34.36 23.75 34.17
N GLU A 469 -34.53 24.68 35.10
CA GLU A 469 -35.03 24.45 36.45
C GLU A 469 -36.41 23.79 36.38
N ASP A 470 -36.58 22.67 37.08
CA ASP A 470 -37.71 22.41 37.97
C ASP A 470 -37.61 20.99 38.55
N LEU A 471 -37.42 20.92 39.87
CA LEU A 471 -37.72 19.75 40.69
C LEU A 471 -39.13 19.94 41.28
N PRO A 472 -39.91 18.86 41.39
CA PRO A 472 -40.31 18.52 42.75
C PRO A 472 -40.21 17.01 43.09
N GLU A 473 -40.08 16.79 44.39
CA GLU A 473 -39.99 15.55 45.14
C GLU A 473 -41.19 14.60 44.94
N SER A 474 -40.95 13.30 44.97
CA SER A 474 -41.46 12.38 46.01
C SER A 474 -41.36 10.90 45.60
N TYR A 475 -41.11 10.07 46.61
CA TYR A 475 -41.05 8.62 46.61
C TYR A 475 -42.42 8.00 46.30
N GLN A 476 -42.44 6.87 45.57
CA GLN A 476 -43.29 5.71 45.90
C GLN A 476 -42.95 4.45 45.06
N GLU A 477 -42.96 3.32 45.76
CA GLU A 477 -42.91 1.94 45.25
C GLU A 477 -44.21 1.57 44.50
N ALA A 478 -44.13 0.71 43.47
CA ALA A 478 -44.94 -0.52 43.31
C ALA A 478 -44.88 -1.12 41.88
N GLU A 479 -44.54 -2.40 41.85
CA GLU A 479 -44.89 -3.55 40.99
C GLU A 479 -45.80 -3.43 39.75
N SER A 480 -45.47 -4.21 38.70
CA SER A 480 -46.36 -5.16 37.96
C SER A 480 -45.59 -5.77 36.76
N THR A 481 -45.12 -7.03 36.79
CA THR A 481 -45.75 -8.32 36.39
C THR A 481 -45.78 -8.66 34.88
N SER A 482 -45.12 -9.77 34.53
CA SER A 482 -45.46 -10.81 33.52
C SER A 482 -44.19 -11.62 33.19
N GLU A 483 -44.10 -12.95 33.08
CA GLU A 483 -44.93 -14.13 33.34
C GLU A 483 -43.95 -15.34 33.19
N HIS A 484 -44.25 -16.43 33.90
CA HIS A 484 -43.44 -17.62 34.27
C HIS A 484 -43.21 -18.67 33.14
N PRO A 485 -42.32 -19.71 33.22
CA PRO A 485 -42.26 -20.72 34.30
C PRO A 485 -40.89 -21.23 34.79
N GLU A 486 -40.99 -21.91 35.94
CA GLU A 486 -40.03 -22.15 37.02
C GLU A 486 -39.14 -23.40 36.86
N VAL A 487 -37.89 -23.32 37.38
CA VAL A 487 -37.27 -24.35 38.24
C VAL A 487 -36.28 -23.69 39.22
N HIS A 488 -36.68 -23.61 40.50
CA HIS A 488 -35.96 -23.31 41.76
C HIS A 488 -34.72 -22.38 41.78
N GLN A 489 -34.91 -21.14 42.27
CA GLN A 489 -33.84 -20.25 42.76
C GLN A 489 -33.62 -20.42 44.29
N PRO A 490 -32.37 -20.38 44.80
CA PRO A 490 -32.09 -20.39 46.23
C PRO A 490 -32.42 -19.03 46.87
N VAL A 491 -33.17 -19.08 47.99
CA VAL A 491 -33.87 -17.97 48.67
C VAL A 491 -32.95 -17.18 49.63
N SER A 492 -31.63 -17.41 49.64
CA SER A 492 -30.70 -16.55 50.37
C SER A 492 -29.30 -16.50 49.73
N GLU A 493 -28.56 -15.41 49.98
CA GLU A 493 -27.17 -15.25 49.52
C GLU A 493 -26.27 -16.40 50.01
N ARG A 494 -26.58 -16.92 51.21
CA ARG A 494 -25.93 -18.11 51.79
C ARG A 494 -26.22 -19.38 50.96
N ASP A 495 -27.46 -19.60 50.56
CA ASP A 495 -27.85 -20.80 49.78
C ASP A 495 -27.27 -20.76 48.37
N ARG A 496 -27.12 -19.57 47.78
CA ARG A 496 -26.45 -19.38 46.48
C ARG A 496 -24.97 -19.76 46.54
N LEU A 497 -24.29 -19.44 47.65
CA LEU A 497 -22.90 -19.82 47.88
C LEU A 497 -22.76 -21.33 48.09
N ILE A 498 -23.66 -21.95 48.87
CA ILE A 498 -23.67 -23.42 49.09
C ILE A 498 -23.93 -24.15 47.77
N TRP A 499 -24.93 -23.73 47.01
CA TRP A 499 -25.24 -24.33 45.70
C TRP A 499 -24.04 -24.27 44.73
N ALA A 500 -23.34 -23.13 44.67
CA ALA A 500 -22.16 -22.99 43.81
C ALA A 500 -20.99 -23.87 44.27
N MET A 501 -20.83 -24.04 45.59
CA MET A 501 -19.82 -24.93 46.17
C MET A 501 -20.14 -26.40 45.88
N GLU A 502 -21.39 -26.84 46.04
CA GLU A 502 -21.82 -28.21 45.74
C GLU A 502 -21.64 -28.54 44.26
N LYS A 503 -22.06 -27.65 43.35
CA LYS A 503 -21.91 -27.84 41.90
C LYS A 503 -20.44 -27.93 41.46
N CYS A 504 -19.52 -27.35 42.21
CA CYS A 504 -18.09 -27.33 41.90
C CYS A 504 -17.25 -28.33 42.71
N GLY A 505 -17.89 -29.26 43.44
CA GLY A 505 -17.18 -30.24 44.27
C GLY A 505 -16.37 -29.58 45.39
N TRP A 506 -16.90 -28.50 45.98
CA TRP A 506 -16.29 -27.73 47.07
C TRP A 506 -14.95 -27.04 46.73
N VAL A 507 -14.61 -26.90 45.44
CA VAL A 507 -13.43 -26.15 44.97
C VAL A 507 -13.75 -24.66 44.83
N GLN A 508 -13.25 -23.85 45.77
CA GLN A 508 -13.54 -22.41 45.85
C GLN A 508 -13.23 -21.63 44.56
N ALA A 509 -12.10 -21.89 43.91
CA ALA A 509 -11.71 -21.16 42.69
C ALA A 509 -12.66 -21.43 41.52
N LYS A 510 -13.27 -22.63 41.45
CA LYS A 510 -14.28 -22.97 40.45
C LYS A 510 -15.63 -22.35 40.81
N ALA A 511 -16.04 -22.43 42.08
CA ALA A 511 -17.28 -21.81 42.56
C ALA A 511 -17.27 -20.28 42.42
N ALA A 512 -16.12 -19.64 42.65
CA ALA A 512 -15.92 -18.20 42.47
C ALA A 512 -16.15 -17.78 41.01
N ARG A 513 -15.60 -18.53 40.04
CA ARG A 513 -15.86 -18.28 38.61
C ARG A 513 -17.33 -18.46 38.25
N LEU A 514 -18.02 -19.46 38.81
CA LEU A 514 -19.44 -19.70 38.55
C LEU A 514 -20.33 -18.55 39.04
N LEU A 515 -19.90 -17.85 40.09
CA LEU A 515 -20.62 -16.71 40.67
C LEU A 515 -20.07 -15.34 40.21
N ASN A 516 -19.15 -15.29 39.24
CA ASN A 516 -18.44 -14.07 38.81
C ASN A 516 -17.76 -13.30 39.96
N LEU A 517 -17.22 -14.04 40.95
CA LEU A 517 -16.45 -13.51 42.06
C LEU A 517 -14.96 -13.86 41.92
N THR A 518 -14.09 -13.05 42.51
CA THR A 518 -12.68 -13.45 42.68
C THR A 518 -12.55 -14.52 43.77
N PRO A 519 -11.52 -15.40 43.74
CA PRO A 519 -11.30 -16.39 44.79
C PRO A 519 -11.20 -15.77 46.20
N ARG A 520 -10.67 -14.55 46.29
CA ARG A 520 -10.56 -13.80 47.56
C ARG A 520 -11.92 -13.31 48.06
N GLN A 521 -12.79 -12.83 47.18
CA GLN A 521 -14.17 -12.46 47.52
C GLN A 521 -15.01 -13.69 47.92
N MET A 522 -14.81 -14.82 47.23
CA MET A 522 -15.47 -16.08 47.58
C MET A 522 -15.05 -16.58 48.97
N GLY A 523 -13.76 -16.53 49.30
CA GLY A 523 -13.27 -16.87 50.63
C GLY A 523 -13.83 -15.96 51.73
N TYR A 524 -13.97 -14.66 51.46
CA TYR A 524 -14.59 -13.71 52.38
C TYR A 524 -16.09 -13.97 52.56
N ALA A 525 -16.81 -14.25 51.47
CA ALA A 525 -18.24 -14.55 51.50
C ALA A 525 -18.56 -15.84 52.27
N LEU A 526 -17.79 -16.92 52.06
CA LEU A 526 -17.94 -18.18 52.81
C LEU A 526 -17.69 -17.98 54.31
N LYS A 527 -16.72 -17.15 54.68
CA LYS A 527 -16.43 -16.81 56.08
C LYS A 527 -17.53 -15.93 56.70
N LYS A 528 -18.07 -14.97 55.94
CA LYS A 528 -19.17 -14.09 56.35
C LYS A 528 -20.45 -14.87 56.67
N PHE A 529 -20.76 -15.91 55.90
CA PHE A 529 -21.96 -16.74 56.06
C PHE A 529 -21.73 -18.05 56.83
N ASN A 530 -20.53 -18.20 57.42
CA ASN A 530 -20.11 -19.35 58.24
C ASN A 530 -20.34 -20.71 57.55
N ILE A 531 -19.91 -20.83 56.28
CA ILE A 531 -20.01 -22.05 55.48
C ILE A 531 -18.67 -22.79 55.52
N GLU A 532 -18.63 -23.95 56.18
CA GLU A 532 -17.43 -24.79 56.24
C GLU A 532 -17.20 -25.54 54.92
N ILE A 533 -15.94 -25.57 54.47
CA ILE A 533 -15.55 -26.26 53.23
C ILE A 533 -15.48 -27.76 53.53
N LYS A 534 -16.35 -28.56 52.91
CA LYS A 534 -16.22 -30.02 52.96
C LYS A 534 -15.12 -30.44 51.98
N GLN A 535 -14.04 -31.03 52.48
CA GLN A 535 -13.11 -31.76 51.61
C GLN A 535 -13.75 -33.13 51.32
N LEU A 536 -14.13 -33.35 50.06
CA LEU A 536 -14.58 -34.64 49.54
C LEU A 536 -13.41 -35.42 48.94
#